data_AF-M3J404-F1
#
_entry.id   AF-M3J404-F1
#
_cell.length_a   1.000
_cell.length_b   1.000
_cell.length_c   1.000
_cell.angle_alpha   90.00
_cell.angle_beta   90.00
_cell.angle_gamma   90.00
#
_symmetry.space_group_name_H-M   'P 1'
#
loop_
_entity.id
_entity.type
_entity.pdbx_description
1 polymer ?
#
loop_
_entity_poly.entity_id
_entity_poly.type
_entity_poly.pdbx_seq_one_letter_code
_entity_poly.pdbx_strand_id
1 'polypeptide(L)'
;MNIHILLPVVVSFFVSLVTCTTNSSIIQTNLTDFQYKGVSIGGWLVLEPYITPSLFNATLLSNETANDIPTDEYHFCEKLGPDEAKKRLVEHWESMYNETDFQEIKQTGLNLVRIPIGYWAFETMDGDPYVSGAQDYLDKAIEWARSSDLKVMIDLHGAPNTQNGFDNSGLRNLGYPGWQNKTEYIDHTYKVLQQMFAKYGTGDYATDDTIIGIEILNEPFNPDLTKLKDFYIGSYNDARNIQIVNNTIFFQEAFQPIGYWADFLQYGNVTITTNATTNRTITKRANFSNVVIDHHHYEVFTPNQLANNVSTRLQDISNYASSIGKAGHKSIVGEFSAAMTDCAPWLNGVGLGSRYEGTAPYTNDPIGNCTAVNQSIDKWSKQMKKDYRRFMEMQLYQYGANSRGWIFWCWKTEGGATEWDFRALVKNGIVPQPLDNYKYVKNGVDTSMSSKVILSKIFLLLPIFMVIL
;
A
#
# COMPACT_ATOMS: atom_id res chain seq x y z
N MET A 1 12.13 81.88 -41.86
CA MET A 1 12.32 80.62 -42.62
C MET A 1 12.94 79.64 -41.64
N ASN A 2 12.10 78.88 -40.92
CA ASN A 2 12.54 78.01 -39.82
C ASN A 2 13.07 76.71 -40.42
N ILE A 3 14.36 76.45 -40.27
CA ILE A 3 15.00 75.19 -40.63
C ILE A 3 15.03 74.34 -39.36
N HIS A 4 14.13 73.36 -39.28
CA HIS A 4 14.15 72.30 -38.27
C HIS A 4 15.19 71.26 -38.68
N ILE A 5 16.26 71.14 -37.87
CA ILE A 5 17.23 70.05 -37.98
C ILE A 5 16.66 68.85 -37.19
N LEU A 6 16.32 67.78 -37.91
CA LEU A 6 16.03 66.47 -37.31
C LEU A 6 17.34 65.84 -36.79
N LEU A 7 17.41 65.55 -35.50
CA LEU A 7 18.33 64.56 -34.94
C LEU A 7 17.58 63.24 -34.71
N PRO A 8 18.14 62.08 -35.09
CA PRO A 8 17.49 60.79 -34.90
C PRO A 8 17.61 60.33 -33.44
N VAL A 9 16.49 59.86 -32.89
CA VAL A 9 16.43 59.18 -31.59
C VAL A 9 17.03 57.78 -31.76
N VAL A 10 18.15 57.52 -31.09
CA VAL A 10 18.69 56.16 -30.95
C VAL A 10 17.89 55.46 -29.85
N VAL A 11 17.01 54.54 -30.24
CA VAL A 11 16.34 53.62 -29.30
C VAL A 11 17.32 52.49 -29.00
N SER A 12 18.00 52.54 -27.86
CA SER A 12 18.75 51.40 -27.34
C SER A 12 17.77 50.32 -26.86
N PHE A 13 17.65 49.25 -27.64
CA PHE A 13 17.06 48.00 -27.17
C PHE A 13 18.01 47.37 -26.15
N PHE A 14 17.68 47.49 -24.86
CA PHE A 14 18.23 46.61 -23.84
C PHE A 14 17.59 45.23 -24.02
N VAL A 15 18.27 44.34 -24.72
CA VAL A 15 18.01 42.90 -24.61
C VAL A 15 18.57 42.47 -23.27
N SER A 16 17.70 42.42 -22.25
CA SER A 16 18.03 41.72 -21.02
C SER A 16 18.20 40.25 -21.37
N LEU A 17 19.45 39.79 -21.49
CA LEU A 17 19.75 38.37 -21.42
C LEU A 17 19.28 37.88 -20.05
N VAL A 18 18.09 37.28 -20.01
CA VAL A 18 17.71 36.42 -18.90
C VAL A 18 18.62 35.20 -19.02
N THR A 19 19.77 35.25 -18.33
CA THR A 19 20.54 34.04 -18.05
C THR A 19 19.64 33.14 -17.22
N CYS A 20 19.08 32.11 -17.86
CA CYS A 20 18.41 31.02 -17.18
C CYS A 20 19.47 30.31 -16.32
N THR A 21 19.59 30.73 -15.06
CA THR A 21 20.33 29.97 -14.06
C THR A 21 19.50 28.72 -13.78
N THR A 22 19.85 27.60 -14.40
CA THR A 22 19.38 26.27 -13.99
C THR A 22 20.02 25.93 -12.65
N ASN A 23 19.59 26.58 -11.58
CA ASN A 23 19.70 26.06 -10.23
C ASN A 23 18.45 25.21 -9.96
N SER A 24 18.28 24.14 -10.73
CA SER A 24 17.39 23.06 -10.31
C SER A 24 18.19 22.17 -9.37
N SER A 25 18.33 22.59 -8.12
CA SER A 25 18.49 21.61 -7.06
C SER A 25 17.22 20.78 -7.08
N ILE A 26 17.22 19.69 -7.85
CA ILE A 26 16.18 18.66 -7.78
C ILE A 26 16.00 18.40 -6.29
N ILE A 27 14.79 18.64 -5.76
CA ILE A 27 14.50 18.28 -4.39
C ILE A 27 14.56 16.76 -4.37
N GLN A 28 15.75 16.28 -4.01
CA GLN A 28 16.07 14.89 -3.92
C GLN A 28 15.97 14.56 -2.44
N THR A 29 14.87 13.94 -2.06
CA THR A 29 14.85 13.18 -0.81
C THR A 29 15.91 12.10 -0.97
N ASN A 30 17.04 12.22 -0.25
CA ASN A 30 18.02 11.15 -0.22
C ASN A 30 17.43 9.99 0.60
N LEU A 31 16.68 9.13 -0.09
CA LEU A 31 16.01 7.97 0.50
C LEU A 31 16.95 6.76 0.66
N THR A 32 18.26 6.95 0.45
CA THR A 32 19.23 5.84 0.51
C THR A 32 19.16 5.10 1.84
N ASP A 33 18.91 5.83 2.93
CA ASP A 33 18.80 5.30 4.29
C ASP A 33 17.39 5.44 4.89
N PHE A 34 16.39 5.82 4.09
CA PHE A 34 15.02 5.93 4.59
C PHE A 34 14.43 4.55 4.85
N GLN A 35 14.04 4.31 6.11
CA GLN A 35 13.33 3.11 6.50
C GLN A 35 11.83 3.41 6.61
N TYR A 36 11.03 2.76 5.78
CA TYR A 36 9.59 2.94 5.71
C TYR A 36 8.95 2.33 6.97
N LYS A 37 8.27 3.15 7.77
CA LYS A 37 7.44 2.73 8.90
C LYS A 37 6.10 3.43 8.73
N GLY A 38 5.27 2.85 7.89
CA GLY A 38 4.06 3.48 7.40
C GLY A 38 2.77 2.81 7.85
N VAL A 39 1.68 3.49 7.55
CA VAL A 39 0.33 2.95 7.64
C VAL A 39 -0.50 3.41 6.43
N SER A 40 -1.42 2.59 5.96
CA SER A 40 -2.32 2.94 4.87
C SER A 40 -3.56 3.68 5.37
N ILE A 41 -3.96 4.71 4.64
CA ILE A 41 -5.20 5.48 4.83
C ILE A 41 -6.32 4.80 4.03
N GLY A 42 -6.56 3.52 4.35
CA GLY A 42 -7.53 2.64 3.66
C GLY A 42 -8.98 3.01 3.96
N GLY A 43 -9.88 2.61 3.06
CA GLY A 43 -11.32 2.87 3.16
C GLY A 43 -11.74 4.36 3.08
N TRP A 44 -10.83 5.26 2.67
CA TRP A 44 -11.11 6.70 2.62
C TRP A 44 -11.47 7.20 1.22
N LEU A 45 -10.49 7.25 0.31
CA LEU A 45 -10.68 7.73 -1.07
C LEU A 45 -11.02 6.61 -2.05
N VAL A 46 -11.00 5.37 -1.57
CA VAL A 46 -11.60 4.19 -2.19
C VAL A 46 -12.35 3.46 -1.08
N LEU A 47 -13.63 3.18 -1.27
CA LEU A 47 -14.46 2.53 -0.28
C LEU A 47 -14.20 1.03 -0.22
N GLU A 48 -14.05 0.51 0.99
CA GLU A 48 -13.94 -0.92 1.26
C GLU A 48 -14.98 -1.33 2.31
N PRO A 49 -15.92 -2.24 1.97
CA PRO A 49 -17.03 -2.58 2.85
C PRO A 49 -16.64 -3.02 4.25
N TYR A 50 -15.52 -3.75 4.40
CA TYR A 50 -15.10 -4.23 5.72
C TYR A 50 -14.44 -3.15 6.58
N ILE A 51 -13.91 -2.08 5.98
CA ILE A 51 -13.30 -0.95 6.70
C ILE A 51 -14.40 0.00 7.18
N THR A 52 -15.39 0.30 6.33
CA THR A 52 -16.48 1.25 6.61
C THR A 52 -17.87 0.62 6.41
N PRO A 53 -18.20 -0.47 7.12
CA PRO A 53 -19.46 -1.19 6.94
C PRO A 53 -20.70 -0.34 7.21
N SER A 54 -20.61 0.72 8.04
CA SER A 54 -21.76 1.58 8.31
C SER A 54 -22.26 2.31 7.05
N LEU A 55 -21.33 2.74 6.18
CA LEU A 55 -21.63 3.46 4.95
C LEU A 55 -22.43 2.60 3.96
N PHE A 56 -22.06 1.32 3.85
CA PHE A 56 -22.74 0.33 3.01
C PHE A 56 -24.07 -0.10 3.61
N ASN A 57 -24.15 -0.33 4.93
CA ASN A 57 -25.43 -0.66 5.58
C ASN A 57 -26.46 0.48 5.43
N ALA A 58 -26.00 1.73 5.45
CA ALA A 58 -26.87 2.89 5.30
C ALA A 58 -27.51 3.03 3.91
N THR A 59 -27.09 2.23 2.91
CA THR A 59 -27.74 2.24 1.59
C THR A 59 -29.05 1.47 1.54
N LEU A 60 -29.35 0.68 2.58
CA LEU A 60 -30.57 -0.14 2.62
C LEU A 60 -31.83 0.70 2.85
N LEU A 61 -32.83 0.49 2.01
CA LEU A 61 -34.18 0.99 2.19
C LEU A 61 -35.00 0.05 3.10
N SER A 62 -36.14 0.52 3.61
CA SER A 62 -36.97 -0.21 4.58
C SER A 62 -37.48 -1.57 4.09
N ASN A 63 -37.51 -1.81 2.78
CA ASN A 63 -37.95 -3.05 2.14
C ASN A 63 -36.79 -3.91 1.58
N GLU A 64 -35.55 -3.51 1.82
CA GLU A 64 -34.35 -4.20 1.34
C GLU A 64 -33.69 -5.03 2.44
N THR A 65 -32.80 -5.94 2.02
CA THR A 65 -32.11 -6.91 2.86
C THR A 65 -30.60 -6.83 2.68
N ALA A 66 -29.84 -7.62 3.45
CA ALA A 66 -28.37 -7.68 3.30
C ALA A 66 -27.90 -8.08 1.89
N ASN A 67 -28.75 -8.71 1.07
CA ASN A 67 -28.43 -9.06 -0.31
C ASN A 67 -28.45 -7.85 -1.26
N ASP A 68 -29.07 -6.74 -0.83
CA ASP A 68 -29.20 -5.51 -1.60
C ASP A 68 -28.10 -4.49 -1.25
N ILE A 69 -27.15 -4.87 -0.39
CA ILE A 69 -25.99 -4.05 -0.06
C ILE A 69 -25.04 -4.02 -1.27
N PRO A 70 -24.62 -2.84 -1.76
CA PRO A 70 -23.68 -2.74 -2.86
C PRO A 70 -22.35 -3.37 -2.48
N THR A 71 -21.67 -3.99 -3.44
CA THR A 71 -20.53 -4.86 -3.15
C THR A 71 -19.18 -4.14 -3.15
N ASP A 72 -19.16 -2.91 -3.66
CA ASP A 72 -17.99 -2.08 -3.93
C ASP A 72 -18.45 -0.62 -4.18
N GLU A 73 -17.51 0.29 -4.42
CA GLU A 73 -17.81 1.71 -4.66
C GLU A 73 -18.57 1.96 -5.98
N TYR A 74 -18.31 1.17 -7.02
CA TYR A 74 -19.03 1.27 -8.30
C TYR A 74 -20.53 1.07 -8.09
N HIS A 75 -20.91 -0.05 -7.48
CA HIS A 75 -22.32 -0.38 -7.23
C HIS A 75 -22.92 0.50 -6.13
N PHE A 76 -22.10 1.03 -5.20
CA PHE A 76 -22.55 2.02 -4.23
C PHE A 76 -23.03 3.30 -4.93
N CYS A 77 -22.22 3.82 -5.86
CA CYS A 77 -22.58 5.02 -6.62
C CYS A 77 -23.73 4.74 -7.59
N GLU A 78 -23.75 3.58 -8.25
CA GLU A 78 -24.82 3.16 -9.16
C GLU A 78 -26.17 3.10 -8.43
N LYS A 79 -26.20 2.45 -7.27
CA LYS A 79 -27.43 2.28 -6.47
C LYS A 79 -27.99 3.61 -5.98
N LEU A 80 -27.14 4.50 -5.48
CA LEU A 80 -27.58 5.78 -4.89
C LEU A 80 -27.88 6.85 -5.94
N GLY A 81 -27.28 6.74 -7.13
CA GLY A 81 -27.26 7.80 -8.11
C GLY A 81 -26.32 8.95 -7.73
N PRO A 82 -26.01 9.84 -8.68
CA PRO A 82 -24.88 10.77 -8.57
C PRO A 82 -25.02 11.77 -7.39
N ASP A 83 -26.22 12.30 -7.15
CA ASP A 83 -26.43 13.35 -6.14
C ASP A 83 -26.31 12.81 -4.70
N GLU A 84 -26.95 11.68 -4.41
CA GLU A 84 -26.92 11.07 -3.08
C GLU A 84 -25.57 10.40 -2.81
N ALA A 85 -24.98 9.72 -3.81
CA ALA A 85 -23.63 9.19 -3.71
C ALA A 85 -22.63 10.31 -3.38
N LYS A 86 -22.69 11.44 -4.10
CA LYS A 86 -21.82 12.59 -3.85
C LYS A 86 -21.97 13.14 -2.44
N LYS A 87 -23.21 13.31 -1.98
CA LYS A 87 -23.46 13.80 -0.62
C LYS A 87 -22.81 12.90 0.42
N ARG A 88 -23.03 11.58 0.34
CA ARG A 88 -22.49 10.62 1.31
C ARG A 88 -20.97 10.49 1.23
N LEU A 89 -20.41 10.51 0.03
CA LEU A 89 -18.97 10.46 -0.18
C LEU A 89 -18.28 11.71 0.37
N VAL A 90 -18.85 12.90 0.18
CA VAL A 90 -18.33 14.14 0.79
C VAL A 90 -18.38 14.07 2.32
N GLU A 91 -19.51 13.66 2.90
CA GLU A 91 -19.64 13.47 4.36
C GLU A 91 -18.61 12.46 4.88
N HIS A 92 -18.39 11.36 4.15
CA HIS A 92 -17.38 10.34 4.46
C HIS A 92 -15.96 10.92 4.37
N TRP A 93 -15.61 11.60 3.28
CA TRP A 93 -14.27 12.15 3.07
C TRP A 93 -13.92 13.22 4.12
N GLU A 94 -14.89 14.03 4.55
CA GLU A 94 -14.70 15.05 5.59
C GLU A 94 -14.56 14.48 7.02
N SER A 95 -15.17 13.33 7.30
CA SER A 95 -15.27 12.79 8.66
C SER A 95 -14.37 11.58 8.94
N MET A 96 -14.06 10.79 7.91
CA MET A 96 -13.29 9.55 8.08
C MET A 96 -11.84 9.83 8.46
N TYR A 97 -11.16 10.83 7.89
CA TYR A 97 -9.81 11.24 8.31
C TYR A 97 -9.71 12.76 8.44
N ASN A 98 -8.97 13.22 9.45
CA ASN A 98 -8.66 14.63 9.64
C ASN A 98 -7.21 14.83 10.09
N GLU A 99 -6.78 16.09 10.27
CA GLU A 99 -5.42 16.44 10.68
C GLU A 99 -4.98 15.77 12.00
N THR A 100 -5.91 15.57 12.95
CA THR A 100 -5.60 14.91 14.23
C THR A 100 -5.18 13.46 14.02
N ASP A 101 -5.78 12.75 13.05
CA ASP A 101 -5.33 11.40 12.71
C ASP A 101 -3.86 11.38 12.29
N PHE A 102 -3.41 12.36 11.49
CA PHE A 102 -2.02 12.45 11.03
C PHE A 102 -1.05 12.78 12.19
N GLN A 103 -1.48 13.64 13.12
CA GLN A 103 -0.73 13.90 14.35
C GLN A 103 -0.62 12.64 15.21
N GLU A 104 -1.70 11.89 15.37
CA GLU A 104 -1.70 10.61 16.10
C GLU A 104 -0.79 9.57 15.43
N ILE A 105 -0.86 9.44 14.10
CA ILE A 105 0.03 8.57 13.31
C ILE A 105 1.49 8.87 13.64
N LYS A 106 1.89 10.14 13.56
CA LYS A 106 3.27 10.56 13.90
C LYS A 106 3.64 10.21 15.36
N GLN A 107 2.73 10.41 16.30
CA GLN A 107 2.95 10.11 17.73
C GLN A 107 3.19 8.63 18.01
N THR A 108 2.71 7.72 17.15
CA THR A 108 3.01 6.28 17.26
C THR A 108 4.43 5.90 16.80
N GLY A 109 5.20 6.87 16.30
CA GLY A 109 6.55 6.67 15.76
C GLY A 109 6.59 6.29 14.28
N LEU A 110 5.45 6.31 13.59
CA LEU A 110 5.36 6.15 12.14
C LEU A 110 5.91 7.40 11.43
N ASN A 111 6.40 7.22 10.20
CA ASN A 111 7.01 8.28 9.40
C ASN A 111 6.38 8.45 8.02
N LEU A 112 5.39 7.63 7.67
CA LEU A 112 4.78 7.62 6.34
C LEU A 112 3.30 7.23 6.39
N VAL A 113 2.53 7.79 5.46
CA VAL A 113 1.20 7.32 5.08
C VAL A 113 1.16 6.89 3.61
N ARG A 114 0.55 5.74 3.32
CA ARG A 114 0.16 5.33 1.96
C ARG A 114 -1.30 5.71 1.76
N ILE A 115 -1.61 6.42 0.68
CA ILE A 115 -2.96 6.92 0.41
C ILE A 115 -3.47 6.29 -0.90
N PRO A 116 -4.31 5.24 -0.79
CA PRO A 116 -5.05 4.68 -1.91
C PRO A 116 -5.98 5.73 -2.55
N ILE A 117 -5.99 5.82 -3.87
CA ILE A 117 -6.94 6.66 -4.62
C ILE A 117 -7.35 5.98 -5.94
N GLY A 118 -8.63 6.02 -6.26
CA GLY A 118 -9.17 5.45 -7.50
C GLY A 118 -8.99 6.37 -8.71
N TYR A 119 -8.93 5.80 -9.92
CA TYR A 119 -8.76 6.57 -11.15
C TYR A 119 -9.88 7.62 -11.36
N TRP A 120 -11.10 7.32 -10.89
CA TRP A 120 -12.28 8.18 -10.98
C TRP A 120 -12.16 9.50 -10.19
N ALA A 121 -11.18 9.60 -9.30
CA ALA A 121 -10.85 10.86 -8.62
C ALA A 121 -10.20 11.88 -9.56
N PHE A 122 -9.57 11.43 -10.64
CA PHE A 122 -8.91 12.27 -11.65
C PHE A 122 -9.76 12.37 -12.91
N GLU A 123 -10.17 11.22 -13.45
CA GLU A 123 -10.95 11.18 -14.68
C GLU A 123 -11.79 9.90 -14.75
N THR A 124 -13.11 10.04 -14.92
CA THR A 124 -14.02 8.92 -15.14
C THR A 124 -14.03 8.49 -16.61
N MET A 125 -14.36 7.23 -16.87
CA MET A 125 -14.71 6.74 -18.19
C MET A 125 -16.19 6.97 -18.51
N ASP A 126 -16.55 6.96 -19.80
CA ASP A 126 -17.94 7.03 -20.23
C ASP A 126 -18.76 5.87 -19.64
N GLY A 127 -19.82 6.21 -18.90
CA GLY A 127 -20.71 5.24 -18.27
C GLY A 127 -20.35 4.87 -16.83
N ASP A 128 -19.24 5.40 -16.28
CA ASP A 128 -18.91 5.20 -14.88
C ASP A 128 -19.98 5.84 -13.95
N PRO A 129 -20.41 5.14 -12.89
CA PRO A 129 -21.31 5.70 -11.89
C PRO A 129 -20.57 6.52 -10.83
N TYR A 130 -19.24 6.43 -10.77
CA TYR A 130 -18.42 7.05 -9.74
C TYR A 130 -18.62 8.56 -9.62
N VAL A 131 -18.35 9.08 -8.42
CA VAL A 131 -18.34 10.51 -8.16
C VAL A 131 -16.90 11.00 -7.99
N SER A 132 -16.52 12.02 -8.76
CA SER A 132 -15.25 12.72 -8.59
C SER A 132 -15.27 13.71 -7.42
N GLY A 133 -14.10 14.02 -6.86
CA GLY A 133 -13.92 14.97 -5.75
C GLY A 133 -12.93 14.52 -4.68
N ALA A 134 -12.63 13.21 -4.61
CA ALA A 134 -11.65 12.65 -3.68
C ALA A 134 -10.25 13.29 -3.81
N GLN A 135 -9.89 13.83 -4.98
CA GLN A 135 -8.61 14.51 -5.20
C GLN A 135 -8.40 15.71 -4.25
N ASP A 136 -9.45 16.47 -3.92
CA ASP A 136 -9.35 17.61 -3.00
C ASP A 136 -8.99 17.18 -1.57
N TYR A 137 -9.34 15.94 -1.20
CA TYR A 137 -9.04 15.37 0.11
C TYR A 137 -7.65 14.75 0.16
N LEU A 138 -7.16 14.20 -0.96
CA LEU A 138 -5.74 13.86 -1.11
C LEU A 138 -4.86 15.10 -0.91
N ASP A 139 -5.24 16.25 -1.49
CA ASP A 139 -4.52 17.52 -1.31
C ASP A 139 -4.47 17.92 0.17
N LYS A 140 -5.60 17.87 0.89
CA LYS A 140 -5.66 18.12 2.35
C LYS A 140 -4.78 17.16 3.15
N ALA A 141 -4.78 15.87 2.81
CA ALA A 141 -3.95 14.88 3.49
C ALA A 141 -2.45 15.13 3.30
N ILE A 142 -2.04 15.59 2.11
CA ILE A 142 -0.65 15.98 1.87
C ILE A 142 -0.27 17.18 2.76
N GLU A 143 -1.16 18.15 2.93
CA GLU A 143 -0.94 19.27 3.85
C GLU A 143 -0.85 18.81 5.32
N TRP A 144 -1.76 17.94 5.78
CA TRP A 144 -1.71 17.39 7.14
C TRP A 144 -0.45 16.55 7.38
N ALA A 145 -0.02 15.79 6.38
CA ALA A 145 1.23 15.02 6.43
C ALA A 145 2.44 15.96 6.54
N ARG A 146 2.49 17.02 5.72
CA ARG A 146 3.53 18.05 5.80
C ARG A 146 3.60 18.69 7.18
N SER A 147 2.46 19.12 7.73
CA SER A 147 2.36 19.73 9.07
C SER A 147 2.76 18.78 10.20
N SER A 148 2.59 17.46 9.99
CA SER A 148 2.90 16.42 10.98
C SER A 148 4.27 15.76 10.77
N ASP A 149 5.09 16.22 9.82
CA ASP A 149 6.36 15.60 9.43
C ASP A 149 6.19 14.09 9.07
N LEU A 150 5.15 13.80 8.28
CA LEU A 150 4.89 12.51 7.68
C LEU A 150 5.17 12.57 6.18
N LYS A 151 5.71 11.47 5.66
CA LYS A 151 5.87 11.25 4.22
C LYS A 151 4.61 10.66 3.60
N VAL A 152 4.40 10.90 2.32
CA VAL A 152 3.23 10.43 1.56
C VAL A 152 3.69 9.57 0.39
N MET A 153 3.09 8.39 0.30
CA MET A 153 3.06 7.55 -0.90
C MET A 153 1.65 7.60 -1.46
N ILE A 154 1.50 8.10 -2.69
CA ILE A 154 0.19 8.13 -3.38
C ILE A 154 0.08 6.85 -4.19
N ASP A 155 -1.02 6.12 -4.05
CA ASP A 155 -1.20 4.82 -4.70
C ASP A 155 -2.44 4.81 -5.61
N LEU A 156 -2.23 4.55 -6.90
CA LEU A 156 -3.33 4.33 -7.84
C LEU A 156 -3.94 2.96 -7.58
N HIS A 157 -5.01 2.97 -6.77
CA HIS A 157 -5.54 1.75 -6.15
C HIS A 157 -6.56 1.01 -7.01
N GLY A 158 -7.19 1.71 -7.96
CA GLY A 158 -8.17 1.15 -8.88
C GLY A 158 -7.95 1.62 -10.30
N ALA A 159 -7.97 0.69 -11.25
CA ALA A 159 -7.93 0.98 -12.69
C ALA A 159 -9.27 0.62 -13.38
N PRO A 160 -9.55 1.18 -14.57
CA PRO A 160 -10.79 0.91 -15.27
C PRO A 160 -11.02 -0.57 -15.53
N ASN A 161 -12.26 -1.01 -15.34
CA ASN A 161 -12.68 -2.40 -15.48
C ASN A 161 -11.87 -3.38 -14.62
N THR A 162 -11.36 -2.91 -13.48
CA THR A 162 -10.63 -3.62 -12.42
C THR A 162 -9.38 -4.40 -12.85
N GLN A 163 -8.25 -4.10 -12.23
CA GLN A 163 -6.99 -4.82 -12.42
C GLN A 163 -6.94 -6.17 -11.69
N ASN A 164 -7.90 -6.43 -10.78
CA ASN A 164 -7.82 -7.59 -9.88
C ASN A 164 -9.14 -8.34 -9.63
N GLY A 165 -10.28 -7.71 -9.90
CA GLY A 165 -11.61 -8.25 -9.60
C GLY A 165 -12.05 -8.08 -8.14
N PHE A 166 -11.26 -7.41 -7.30
CA PHE A 166 -11.52 -7.19 -5.88
C PHE A 166 -12.35 -5.91 -5.67
N ASP A 167 -13.09 -5.85 -4.57
CA ASP A 167 -13.87 -4.66 -4.20
C ASP A 167 -12.97 -3.44 -3.94
N ASN A 168 -11.77 -3.65 -3.40
CA ASN A 168 -10.76 -2.61 -3.17
C ASN A 168 -10.32 -1.87 -4.45
N SER A 169 -10.53 -2.43 -5.65
CA SER A 169 -10.24 -1.74 -6.92
C SER A 169 -11.35 -0.75 -7.35
N GLY A 170 -12.45 -0.70 -6.58
CA GLY A 170 -13.66 0.08 -6.88
C GLY A 170 -14.75 -0.73 -7.59
N LEU A 171 -14.39 -1.82 -8.31
CA LEU A 171 -15.32 -2.68 -9.04
C LEU A 171 -15.02 -4.15 -8.77
N ARG A 172 -15.89 -4.81 -8.00
CA ARG A 172 -15.75 -6.24 -7.73
C ARG A 172 -16.26 -7.06 -8.91
N ASN A 173 -15.37 -7.88 -9.47
CA ASN A 173 -15.69 -8.86 -10.49
C ASN A 173 -14.84 -10.12 -10.25
N LEU A 174 -15.24 -10.90 -9.25
CA LEU A 174 -14.44 -12.00 -8.71
C LEU A 174 -14.03 -13.01 -9.80
N GLY A 175 -12.72 -13.22 -9.93
CA GLY A 175 -12.16 -14.13 -10.94
C GLY A 175 -12.04 -13.54 -12.35
N TYR A 176 -12.37 -12.26 -12.54
CA TYR A 176 -12.28 -11.57 -13.82
C TYR A 176 -11.59 -10.20 -13.69
N PRO A 177 -10.25 -10.17 -13.68
CA PRO A 177 -9.48 -8.92 -13.80
C PRO A 177 -9.58 -8.38 -15.24
N GLY A 178 -10.42 -7.37 -15.45
CA GLY A 178 -10.82 -6.93 -16.78
C GLY A 178 -10.02 -5.78 -17.38
N TRP A 179 -9.10 -5.17 -16.62
CA TRP A 179 -8.34 -3.99 -17.02
C TRP A 179 -7.58 -4.15 -18.34
N GLN A 180 -6.96 -5.31 -18.60
CA GLN A 180 -6.15 -5.53 -19.81
C GLN A 180 -6.95 -5.99 -21.04
N ASN A 181 -8.29 -6.02 -20.95
CA ASN A 181 -9.15 -6.48 -22.04
C ASN A 181 -9.26 -5.49 -23.20
N LYS A 182 -9.06 -4.19 -22.93
CA LYS A 182 -9.08 -3.14 -23.95
C LYS A 182 -7.89 -2.22 -23.76
N THR A 183 -7.28 -1.81 -24.87
CA THR A 183 -6.21 -0.80 -24.86
C THR A 183 -6.70 0.51 -24.24
N GLU A 184 -7.96 0.88 -24.47
CA GLU A 184 -8.60 2.08 -23.91
C GLU A 184 -8.51 2.15 -22.37
N TYR A 185 -8.66 1.02 -21.67
CA TYR A 185 -8.56 0.98 -20.21
C TYR A 185 -7.12 1.25 -19.74
N ILE A 186 -6.13 0.70 -20.44
CA ILE A 186 -4.70 0.91 -20.15
C ILE A 186 -4.31 2.36 -20.49
N ASP A 187 -4.75 2.87 -21.63
CA ASP A 187 -4.51 4.26 -22.07
C ASP A 187 -5.12 5.26 -21.09
N HIS A 188 -6.31 4.98 -20.56
CA HIS A 188 -6.94 5.78 -19.51
C HIS A 188 -6.13 5.75 -18.21
N THR A 189 -5.63 4.58 -17.80
CA THR A 189 -4.74 4.47 -16.63
C THR A 189 -3.45 5.28 -16.82
N TYR A 190 -2.84 5.24 -18.01
CA TYR A 190 -1.70 6.10 -18.34
C TYR A 190 -2.04 7.58 -18.20
N LYS A 191 -3.18 8.00 -18.75
CA LYS A 191 -3.64 9.39 -18.69
C LYS A 191 -3.81 9.86 -17.25
N VAL A 192 -4.40 9.02 -16.39
CA VAL A 192 -4.54 9.33 -14.95
C VAL A 192 -3.20 9.42 -14.26
N LEU A 193 -2.27 8.49 -14.50
CA LEU A 193 -0.92 8.56 -13.95
C LEU A 193 -0.17 9.81 -14.40
N GLN A 194 -0.28 10.20 -15.67
CA GLN A 194 0.30 11.44 -16.19
C GLN A 194 -0.27 12.68 -15.47
N GLN A 195 -1.57 12.70 -15.16
CA GLN A 195 -2.18 13.75 -14.33
C GLN A 195 -1.63 13.75 -12.91
N MET A 196 -1.46 12.57 -12.29
CA MET A 196 -0.84 12.44 -10.97
C MET A 196 0.61 12.95 -10.97
N PHE A 197 1.42 12.57 -11.97
CA PHE A 197 2.81 13.03 -12.10
C PHE A 197 2.88 14.55 -12.30
N ALA A 198 2.01 15.10 -13.15
CA ALA A 198 1.97 16.54 -13.38
C ALA A 198 1.58 17.29 -12.11
N LYS A 199 0.51 16.87 -11.41
CA LYS A 199 0.03 17.56 -10.22
C LYS A 199 0.98 17.42 -9.03
N TYR A 200 1.40 16.20 -8.70
CA TYR A 200 2.14 15.89 -7.47
C TYR A 200 3.66 15.80 -7.63
N GLY A 201 4.15 15.89 -8.87
CA GLY A 201 5.59 15.92 -9.17
C GLY A 201 6.07 17.25 -9.74
N THR A 202 5.20 18.27 -9.79
CA THR A 202 5.54 19.63 -10.24
C THR A 202 4.89 20.70 -9.36
N GLY A 203 5.17 21.98 -9.64
CA GLY A 203 4.54 23.11 -8.95
C GLY A 203 4.74 23.09 -7.43
N ASP A 204 3.70 23.49 -6.69
CA ASP A 204 3.73 23.65 -5.23
C ASP A 204 3.86 22.31 -4.47
N TYR A 205 3.47 21.19 -5.08
CA TYR A 205 3.68 19.86 -4.48
C TYR A 205 5.12 19.34 -4.64
N ALA A 206 5.90 19.99 -5.51
CA ALA A 206 7.30 19.68 -5.76
C ALA A 206 8.28 20.60 -5.03
N THR A 207 7.81 21.42 -4.06
CA THR A 207 8.65 22.37 -3.32
C THR A 207 9.28 21.79 -2.04
N ASP A 208 8.87 20.59 -1.63
CA ASP A 208 9.40 19.89 -0.47
C ASP A 208 9.46 18.38 -0.73
N ASP A 209 9.79 17.62 0.30
CA ASP A 209 9.97 16.18 0.26
C ASP A 209 8.84 15.42 0.98
N THR A 210 7.65 16.01 1.15
CA THR A 210 6.49 15.35 1.75
C THR A 210 6.02 14.18 0.90
N ILE A 211 5.88 14.36 -0.42
CA ILE A 211 5.53 13.28 -1.34
C ILE A 211 6.82 12.55 -1.72
N ILE A 212 6.98 11.32 -1.25
CA ILE A 212 8.20 10.55 -1.52
C ILE A 212 8.10 9.66 -2.76
N GLY A 213 6.87 9.43 -3.24
CA GLY A 213 6.65 8.59 -4.40
C GLY A 213 5.20 8.29 -4.73
N ILE A 214 5.05 7.64 -5.88
CA ILE A 214 3.77 7.23 -6.45
C ILE A 214 3.85 5.74 -6.78
N GLU A 215 2.85 4.97 -6.35
CA GLU A 215 2.63 3.59 -6.77
C GLU A 215 1.79 3.56 -8.04
N ILE A 216 2.29 2.82 -9.03
CA ILE A 216 1.78 2.86 -10.39
C ILE A 216 0.43 2.15 -10.53
N LEU A 217 0.26 1.02 -9.85
CA LEU A 217 -0.99 0.27 -9.85
C LEU A 217 -0.97 -0.75 -8.72
N ASN A 218 -1.96 -0.66 -7.83
CA ASN A 218 -2.16 -1.64 -6.77
C ASN A 218 -2.58 -3.01 -7.31
N GLU A 219 -1.94 -4.08 -6.81
CA GLU A 219 -2.38 -5.48 -6.93
C GLU A 219 -2.94 -5.97 -8.28
N PRO A 220 -2.30 -5.75 -9.45
CA PRO A 220 -2.78 -6.38 -10.68
C PRO A 220 -2.75 -7.92 -10.56
N PHE A 221 -3.91 -8.57 -10.60
CA PHE A 221 -4.06 -10.01 -10.35
C PHE A 221 -4.08 -10.82 -11.65
N ASN A 222 -3.19 -11.80 -11.76
CA ASN A 222 -3.00 -12.65 -12.95
C ASN A 222 -2.99 -11.88 -14.30
N PRO A 223 -2.23 -10.78 -14.44
CA PRO A 223 -2.19 -10.02 -15.67
C PRO A 223 -1.39 -10.77 -16.76
N ASP A 224 -1.58 -10.37 -18.01
CA ASP A 224 -0.56 -10.54 -19.04
C ASP A 224 0.69 -9.77 -18.62
N LEU A 225 1.70 -10.52 -18.18
CA LEU A 225 2.96 -9.99 -17.64
C LEU A 225 3.78 -9.22 -18.68
N THR A 226 3.59 -9.48 -19.97
CA THR A 226 4.27 -8.70 -21.03
C THR A 226 3.66 -7.31 -21.10
N LYS A 227 2.32 -7.23 -21.18
CA LYS A 227 1.60 -5.95 -21.18
C LYS A 227 1.83 -5.18 -19.88
N LEU A 228 1.88 -5.86 -18.73
CA LEU A 228 2.16 -5.20 -17.46
C LEU A 228 3.57 -4.60 -17.42
N LYS A 229 4.59 -5.33 -17.90
CA LYS A 229 5.96 -4.82 -18.01
C LYS A 229 6.04 -3.60 -18.91
N ASP A 230 5.38 -3.65 -20.07
CA ASP A 230 5.32 -2.50 -20.99
C ASP A 230 4.64 -1.30 -20.32
N PHE A 231 3.52 -1.55 -19.61
CA PHE A 231 2.81 -0.54 -18.83
C PHE A 231 3.68 0.13 -17.76
N TYR A 232 4.40 -0.68 -16.97
CA TYR A 232 5.31 -0.20 -15.93
C TYR A 232 6.50 0.58 -16.50
N ILE A 233 7.09 0.14 -17.62
CA ILE A 233 8.19 0.84 -18.30
C ILE A 233 7.69 2.19 -18.84
N GLY A 234 6.53 2.22 -19.49
CA GLY A 234 5.92 3.46 -19.97
C GLY A 234 5.67 4.44 -18.83
N SER A 235 5.07 3.96 -17.74
CA SER A 235 4.73 4.79 -16.57
C SER A 235 5.98 5.35 -15.89
N TYR A 236 7.06 4.55 -15.80
CA TYR A 236 8.36 5.04 -15.32
C TYR A 236 8.90 6.17 -16.19
N ASN A 237 8.86 6.01 -17.53
CA ASN A 237 9.37 7.02 -18.45
C ASN A 237 8.54 8.30 -18.36
N ASP A 238 7.21 8.19 -18.29
CA ASP A 238 6.33 9.34 -18.10
C ASP A 238 6.63 10.07 -16.80
N ALA A 239 6.77 9.34 -15.69
CA ALA A 239 7.16 9.93 -14.41
C ALA A 239 8.48 10.71 -14.50
N ARG A 240 9.51 10.14 -15.13
CA ARG A 240 10.82 10.80 -15.29
C ARG A 240 10.80 11.97 -16.28
N ASN A 241 9.86 12.00 -17.22
CA ASN A 241 9.73 13.08 -18.19
C ASN A 241 8.87 14.24 -17.66
N ILE A 242 7.84 13.95 -16.87
CA ILE A 242 6.85 14.92 -16.41
C ILE A 242 7.25 15.55 -15.08
N GLN A 243 7.74 14.75 -14.11
CA GLN A 243 8.07 15.24 -12.78
C GLN A 243 9.38 16.03 -12.80
N ILE A 244 9.45 17.12 -12.01
CA ILE A 244 10.70 17.87 -11.77
C ILE A 244 11.44 17.38 -10.51
N VAL A 245 10.76 16.57 -9.70
CA VAL A 245 11.31 15.87 -8.54
C VAL A 245 11.68 14.43 -8.91
N ASN A 246 12.64 13.86 -8.18
CA ASN A 246 13.05 12.47 -8.38
C ASN A 246 12.30 11.53 -7.43
N ASN A 247 10.96 11.57 -7.49
CA ASN A 247 10.09 10.75 -6.65
C ASN A 247 10.32 9.25 -6.92
N THR A 248 10.15 8.45 -5.86
CA THR A 248 10.19 6.99 -5.97
C THR A 248 8.98 6.50 -6.74
N ILE A 249 9.21 5.58 -7.67
CA ILE A 249 8.16 4.90 -8.41
C ILE A 249 8.05 3.49 -7.85
N PHE A 250 6.88 3.19 -7.27
CA PHE A 250 6.57 1.90 -6.67
C PHE A 250 5.82 1.03 -7.67
N PHE A 251 6.18 -0.25 -7.70
CA PHE A 251 5.53 -1.26 -8.54
C PHE A 251 5.14 -2.46 -7.68
N GLN A 252 3.84 -2.73 -7.59
CA GLN A 252 3.33 -3.93 -6.94
C GLN A 252 3.75 -5.18 -7.72
N GLU A 253 4.11 -6.29 -7.05
CA GLU A 253 4.68 -7.48 -7.72
C GLU A 253 3.75 -8.27 -8.64
N ALA A 254 2.47 -7.91 -8.77
CA ALA A 254 1.45 -8.68 -9.45
C ALA A 254 1.34 -10.13 -8.96
N PHE A 255 1.45 -10.33 -7.64
CA PHE A 255 1.43 -11.64 -6.96
C PHE A 255 2.49 -12.64 -7.47
N GLN A 256 3.55 -12.14 -8.11
CA GLN A 256 4.65 -12.98 -8.58
C GLN A 256 5.56 -13.41 -7.42
N PRO A 257 6.21 -14.58 -7.53
CA PRO A 257 7.13 -15.03 -6.48
C PRO A 257 8.27 -14.04 -6.28
N ILE A 258 8.76 -13.94 -5.04
CA ILE A 258 9.91 -13.10 -4.69
C ILE A 258 11.09 -13.42 -5.62
N GLY A 259 11.69 -12.37 -6.18
CA GLY A 259 12.77 -12.47 -7.14
C GLY A 259 12.34 -12.41 -8.60
N TYR A 260 11.04 -12.51 -8.93
CA TYR A 260 10.57 -12.34 -10.31
C TYR A 260 10.95 -10.98 -10.92
N TRP A 261 10.93 -9.93 -10.09
CA TRP A 261 11.28 -8.56 -10.45
C TRP A 261 12.71 -8.15 -10.06
N ALA A 262 13.58 -9.11 -9.70
CA ALA A 262 15.02 -8.92 -9.93
C ALA A 262 15.19 -8.64 -11.44
N ASP A 263 16.29 -8.13 -11.98
CA ASP A 263 16.45 -7.77 -13.40
C ASP A 263 15.47 -6.70 -14.00
N PHE A 264 14.26 -6.50 -13.48
CA PHE A 264 13.34 -5.46 -13.95
C PHE A 264 13.79 -4.08 -13.48
N LEU A 265 13.84 -3.11 -14.41
CA LEU A 265 14.24 -1.72 -14.17
C LEU A 265 15.49 -1.58 -13.27
N GLN A 266 16.45 -2.50 -13.42
CA GLN A 266 17.69 -2.45 -12.64
C GLN A 266 18.73 -1.54 -13.28
N TYR A 267 19.59 -0.96 -12.42
CA TYR A 267 20.80 -0.30 -12.87
C TYR A 267 21.74 -1.32 -13.52
N GLY A 268 22.05 -1.16 -14.80
CA GLY A 268 22.87 -2.14 -15.50
C GLY A 268 23.18 -1.81 -16.95
N ASN A 269 24.10 -2.59 -17.52
CA ASN A 269 24.41 -2.55 -18.94
C ASN A 269 23.29 -3.26 -19.71
N VAL A 270 22.54 -2.53 -20.51
CA VAL A 270 21.55 -3.06 -21.46
C VAL A 270 22.17 -3.12 -22.84
N THR A 271 22.15 -4.30 -23.43
CA THR A 271 22.62 -4.52 -24.79
C THR A 271 21.47 -4.26 -25.77
N ILE A 272 21.61 -3.22 -26.60
CA ILE A 272 20.63 -2.87 -27.63
C ILE A 272 21.19 -3.26 -28.99
N THR A 273 20.46 -4.10 -29.72
CA THR A 273 20.73 -4.37 -31.14
C THR A 273 20.02 -3.30 -31.96
N THR A 274 20.78 -2.35 -32.48
CA THR A 274 20.22 -1.13 -33.09
C THR A 274 19.83 -1.29 -34.56
N ASN A 275 20.16 -2.41 -35.20
CA ASN A 275 19.86 -2.61 -36.63
C ASN A 275 19.84 -4.11 -37.01
N ALA A 276 18.71 -4.60 -37.52
CA ALA A 276 18.52 -5.99 -37.93
C ALA A 276 19.37 -6.39 -39.16
N THR A 277 19.88 -5.41 -39.92
CA THR A 277 20.69 -5.63 -41.12
C THR A 277 22.21 -5.52 -40.89
N THR A 278 22.67 -4.89 -39.80
CA THR A 278 24.13 -4.71 -39.55
C THR A 278 24.64 -5.47 -38.33
N ASN A 279 23.78 -6.17 -37.56
CA ASN A 279 24.14 -6.85 -36.30
C ASN A 279 25.00 -6.00 -35.35
N ARG A 280 24.80 -4.67 -35.36
CA ARG A 280 25.59 -3.77 -34.52
C ARG A 280 25.01 -3.73 -33.11
N THR A 281 25.71 -4.43 -32.23
CA THR A 281 25.44 -4.46 -30.80
C THR A 281 26.03 -3.22 -30.12
N ILE A 282 25.21 -2.42 -29.45
CA ILE A 282 25.66 -1.30 -28.63
C ILE A 282 25.25 -1.61 -27.19
N THR A 283 26.22 -1.61 -26.28
CA THR A 283 25.93 -1.64 -24.84
C THR A 283 25.63 -0.22 -24.38
N LYS A 284 24.38 0.05 -24.00
CA LYS A 284 24.00 1.26 -23.26
C LYS A 284 23.91 0.93 -21.78
N ARG A 285 24.14 1.89 -20.89
CA ARG A 285 23.81 1.73 -19.48
C ARG A 285 22.40 2.25 -19.24
N ALA A 286 21.49 1.39 -18.81
CA ALA A 286 20.22 1.86 -18.28
C ALA A 286 20.46 2.35 -16.84
N ASN A 287 20.05 3.58 -16.56
CA ASN A 287 20.17 4.21 -15.25
C ASN A 287 18.77 4.43 -14.68
N PHE A 288 18.08 3.34 -14.35
CA PHE A 288 16.86 3.40 -13.58
C PHE A 288 17.22 3.77 -12.14
N SER A 289 16.56 4.78 -11.58
CA SER A 289 16.80 5.26 -10.21
C SER A 289 15.47 5.41 -9.49
N ASN A 290 15.50 5.34 -8.16
CA ASN A 290 14.31 5.47 -7.30
C ASN A 290 13.14 4.58 -7.74
N VAL A 291 13.43 3.30 -7.93
CA VAL A 291 12.45 2.24 -8.19
C VAL A 291 12.41 1.31 -6.99
N VAL A 292 11.21 0.99 -6.52
CA VAL A 292 10.97 0.07 -5.40
C VAL A 292 9.87 -0.91 -5.78
N ILE A 293 10.05 -2.19 -5.45
CA ILE A 293 8.99 -3.19 -5.56
C ILE A 293 8.18 -3.17 -4.27
N ASP A 294 6.86 -3.12 -4.42
CA ASP A 294 5.94 -3.20 -3.30
C ASP A 294 5.42 -4.63 -3.11
N HIS A 295 5.77 -5.21 -1.96
CA HIS A 295 5.31 -6.52 -1.49
C HIS A 295 4.11 -6.47 -0.55
N HIS A 296 3.09 -7.27 -0.87
CA HIS A 296 1.92 -7.46 -0.03
C HIS A 296 1.99 -8.83 0.63
N HIS A 297 1.91 -8.89 1.96
CA HIS A 297 2.02 -10.14 2.70
C HIS A 297 0.90 -10.35 3.71
N TYR A 298 0.10 -11.37 3.44
CA TYR A 298 -1.00 -11.83 4.28
C TYR A 298 -1.01 -13.36 4.37
N GLU A 299 -1.40 -13.89 5.53
CA GLU A 299 -1.49 -15.33 5.78
C GLU A 299 -2.91 -15.72 6.21
N VAL A 300 -3.93 -15.16 5.53
CA VAL A 300 -5.35 -15.36 5.87
C VAL A 300 -6.27 -15.66 4.68
N PHE A 301 -5.78 -15.61 3.44
CA PHE A 301 -6.64 -15.73 2.25
C PHE A 301 -6.71 -17.14 1.65
N THR A 302 -6.15 -18.14 2.33
CA THR A 302 -6.30 -19.55 1.97
C THR A 302 -6.53 -20.41 3.22
N PRO A 303 -7.26 -21.55 3.12
CA PRO A 303 -7.45 -22.45 4.25
C PRO A 303 -6.14 -22.97 4.86
N ASN A 304 -5.13 -23.23 4.02
CA ASN A 304 -3.83 -23.70 4.48
C ASN A 304 -3.10 -22.65 5.33
N GLN A 305 -3.13 -21.38 4.93
CA GLN A 305 -2.54 -20.31 5.73
C GLN A 305 -3.31 -20.13 7.06
N LEU A 306 -4.64 -20.17 7.03
CA LEU A 306 -5.49 -20.04 8.22
C LEU A 306 -5.29 -21.18 9.23
N ALA A 307 -4.97 -22.39 8.76
CA ALA A 307 -4.68 -23.54 9.61
C ALA A 307 -3.33 -23.46 10.34
N ASN A 308 -2.44 -22.52 9.95
CA ASN A 308 -1.14 -22.37 10.60
C ASN A 308 -1.28 -21.85 12.03
N ASN A 309 -0.63 -22.56 12.96
CA ASN A 309 -0.44 -22.05 14.31
C ASN A 309 0.60 -20.90 14.32
N VAL A 310 0.59 -20.12 15.39
CA VAL A 310 1.43 -18.92 15.54
C VAL A 310 2.91 -19.23 15.31
N SER A 311 3.45 -20.33 15.81
CA SER A 311 4.88 -20.65 15.63
C SER A 311 5.24 -20.88 14.16
N THR A 312 4.36 -21.54 13.39
CA THR A 312 4.54 -21.69 11.94
C THR A 312 4.51 -20.32 11.25
N ARG A 313 3.54 -19.47 11.58
CA ARG A 313 3.43 -18.12 11.05
C ARG A 313 4.70 -17.29 11.30
N LEU A 314 5.25 -17.31 12.51
CA LEU A 314 6.50 -16.60 12.82
C LEU A 314 7.68 -17.07 11.95
N GLN A 315 7.75 -18.37 11.64
CA GLN A 315 8.76 -18.93 10.75
C GLN A 315 8.52 -18.51 9.30
N ASP A 316 7.27 -18.50 8.85
CA ASP A 316 6.86 -18.07 7.51
C ASP A 316 7.22 -16.60 7.28
N ILE A 317 6.92 -15.70 8.23
CA ILE A 317 7.37 -14.30 8.21
C ILE A 317 8.88 -14.18 8.06
N SER A 318 9.65 -14.94 8.86
CA SER A 318 11.12 -14.90 8.80
C SER A 318 11.64 -15.36 7.44
N ASN A 319 11.04 -16.40 6.86
CA ASN A 319 11.45 -16.96 5.57
C ASN A 319 11.11 -16.00 4.42
N TYR A 320 9.89 -15.45 4.45
CA TYR A 320 9.40 -14.48 3.46
C TYR A 320 10.29 -13.24 3.43
N ALA A 321 10.51 -12.60 4.58
CA ALA A 321 11.33 -11.41 4.68
C ALA A 321 12.80 -11.67 4.26
N SER A 322 13.40 -12.78 4.71
CA SER A 322 14.76 -13.17 4.27
C SER A 322 14.84 -13.33 2.75
N SER A 323 13.77 -13.82 2.11
CA SER A 323 13.75 -14.00 0.66
C SER A 323 13.73 -12.66 -0.07
N ILE A 324 12.97 -11.68 0.43
CA ILE A 324 13.01 -10.30 -0.08
C ILE A 324 14.42 -9.72 0.02
N GLY A 325 15.07 -9.85 1.17
CA GLY A 325 16.44 -9.33 1.38
C GLY A 325 17.48 -9.94 0.44
N LYS A 326 17.21 -11.13 -0.12
CA LYS A 326 18.08 -11.83 -1.08
C LYS A 326 17.72 -11.56 -2.55
N ALA A 327 16.57 -10.97 -2.84
CA ALA A 327 16.07 -10.76 -4.20
C ALA A 327 16.87 -9.71 -5.00
N GLY A 328 17.63 -8.84 -4.33
CA GLY A 328 18.55 -7.89 -4.97
C GLY A 328 17.91 -6.62 -5.52
N HIS A 329 16.59 -6.56 -5.65
CA HIS A 329 15.86 -5.31 -5.93
C HIS A 329 15.54 -4.58 -4.61
N LYS A 330 15.48 -3.25 -4.63
CA LYS A 330 14.94 -2.48 -3.50
C LYS A 330 13.46 -2.79 -3.37
N SER A 331 13.03 -3.20 -2.18
CA SER A 331 11.62 -3.50 -1.92
C SER A 331 11.15 -2.99 -0.55
N ILE A 332 9.85 -2.80 -0.41
CA ILE A 332 9.13 -2.64 0.86
C ILE A 332 8.12 -3.78 1.02
N VAL A 333 7.57 -3.94 2.23
CA VAL A 333 6.31 -4.66 2.42
C VAL A 333 5.21 -3.60 2.58
N GLY A 334 4.62 -3.13 1.49
CA GLY A 334 3.67 -2.01 1.49
C GLY A 334 2.27 -2.38 1.96
N GLU A 335 1.99 -3.67 2.14
CA GLU A 335 0.81 -4.11 2.86
C GLU A 335 1.05 -5.38 3.70
N PHE A 336 0.58 -5.32 4.95
CA PHE A 336 0.42 -6.46 5.87
C PHE A 336 -0.51 -6.03 7.01
N SER A 337 -1.04 -6.99 7.77
CA SER A 337 -1.88 -6.70 8.94
C SER A 337 -1.55 -7.58 10.15
N ALA A 338 -2.29 -7.42 11.25
CA ALA A 338 -2.17 -8.32 12.39
C ALA A 338 -3.00 -9.60 12.21
N ALA A 339 -3.77 -9.71 11.12
CA ALA A 339 -4.76 -10.75 10.96
C ALA A 339 -4.15 -12.15 10.95
N MET A 340 -4.72 -13.03 11.78
CA MET A 340 -4.48 -14.47 11.73
C MET A 340 -5.75 -15.23 11.32
N THR A 341 -6.84 -14.51 11.08
CA THR A 341 -8.12 -15.03 10.58
C THR A 341 -8.66 -14.15 9.45
N ASP A 342 -9.59 -14.67 8.66
CA ASP A 342 -10.38 -13.87 7.70
C ASP A 342 -11.78 -13.54 8.25
N CYS A 343 -11.85 -13.25 9.56
CA CYS A 343 -13.10 -13.09 10.31
C CYS A 343 -13.74 -11.71 10.24
N ALA A 344 -12.96 -10.68 9.89
CA ALA A 344 -13.46 -9.33 9.77
C ALA A 344 -14.69 -9.31 8.82
N PRO A 345 -15.84 -8.76 9.26
CA PRO A 345 -17.06 -8.77 8.44
C PRO A 345 -16.82 -8.17 7.06
N TRP A 346 -17.18 -8.90 6.01
CA TRP A 346 -16.99 -8.51 4.60
C TRP A 346 -15.54 -8.33 4.15
N LEU A 347 -14.55 -8.84 4.89
CA LEU A 347 -13.16 -8.84 4.43
C LEU A 347 -12.99 -9.57 3.09
N ASN A 348 -13.74 -10.65 2.88
CA ASN A 348 -13.78 -11.38 1.62
C ASN A 348 -14.72 -10.73 0.59
N GLY A 349 -15.39 -9.63 0.93
CA GLY A 349 -16.40 -8.95 0.15
C GLY A 349 -17.83 -9.15 0.69
N VAL A 350 -18.70 -8.18 0.40
CA VAL A 350 -20.12 -8.22 0.78
C VAL A 350 -20.80 -9.48 0.26
N GLY A 351 -21.57 -10.13 1.14
CA GLY A 351 -22.28 -11.38 0.83
C GLY A 351 -21.41 -12.65 0.86
N LEU A 352 -20.10 -12.52 1.11
CA LEU A 352 -19.20 -13.67 1.24
C LEU A 352 -18.88 -13.95 2.72
N GLY A 353 -18.86 -15.23 3.07
CA GLY A 353 -18.48 -15.72 4.39
C GLY A 353 -16.96 -15.66 4.65
N SER A 354 -16.51 -16.46 5.61
CA SER A 354 -15.10 -16.65 5.96
C SER A 354 -14.66 -18.09 5.72
N ARG A 355 -13.42 -18.25 5.27
CA ARG A 355 -12.76 -19.56 5.19
C ARG A 355 -12.52 -20.10 6.59
N TYR A 356 -12.25 -19.23 7.57
CA TYR A 356 -12.00 -19.64 8.96
C TYR A 356 -13.18 -20.42 9.56
N GLU A 357 -14.42 -20.00 9.27
CA GLU A 357 -15.64 -20.70 9.70
C GLU A 357 -16.19 -21.70 8.68
N GLY A 358 -15.57 -21.80 7.48
CA GLY A 358 -16.07 -22.65 6.40
C GLY A 358 -17.47 -22.21 5.92
N THR A 359 -17.75 -20.91 5.93
CA THR A 359 -19.06 -20.38 5.52
C THR A 359 -19.07 -20.02 4.04
N ALA A 360 -20.24 -20.14 3.40
CA ALA A 360 -20.39 -19.99 1.96
C ALA A 360 -19.80 -18.65 1.44
N PRO A 361 -19.13 -18.63 0.28
CA PRO A 361 -19.05 -19.70 -0.72
C PRO A 361 -17.97 -20.76 -0.44
N TYR A 362 -17.25 -20.65 0.67
CA TYR A 362 -16.17 -21.58 1.00
C TYR A 362 -16.73 -22.91 1.50
N THR A 363 -16.10 -24.01 1.08
CA THR A 363 -16.55 -25.38 1.35
C THR A 363 -15.53 -26.19 2.17
N ASN A 364 -14.49 -25.54 2.68
CA ASN A 364 -13.53 -26.19 3.58
C ASN A 364 -14.17 -26.45 4.94
N ASP A 365 -13.64 -27.44 5.67
CA ASP A 365 -14.02 -27.67 7.06
C ASP A 365 -13.68 -26.42 7.91
N PRO A 366 -14.52 -26.07 8.90
CA PRO A 366 -14.24 -24.96 9.80
C PRO A 366 -12.90 -25.14 10.53
N ILE A 367 -12.05 -24.12 10.46
CA ILE A 367 -10.76 -24.07 11.16
C ILE A 367 -10.97 -23.54 12.58
N GLY A 368 -11.91 -22.61 12.75
CA GLY A 368 -12.29 -22.04 14.04
C GLY A 368 -13.61 -21.27 13.97
N ASN A 369 -13.78 -20.32 14.90
CA ASN A 369 -14.96 -19.47 15.02
C ASN A 369 -14.55 -18.00 15.18
N CYS A 370 -15.22 -17.10 14.47
CA CYS A 370 -14.94 -15.67 14.44
C CYS A 370 -15.45 -14.90 15.67
N THR A 371 -16.29 -15.51 16.50
CA THR A 371 -16.93 -14.88 17.67
C THR A 371 -15.93 -14.20 18.62
N ALA A 372 -14.77 -14.80 18.85
CA ALA A 372 -13.78 -14.23 19.77
C ALA A 372 -13.00 -13.06 19.15
N VAL A 373 -12.73 -13.12 17.84
CA VAL A 373 -11.92 -12.13 17.12
C VAL A 373 -12.75 -10.89 16.80
N ASN A 374 -14.02 -11.06 16.43
CA ASN A 374 -14.95 -9.98 16.11
C ASN A 374 -15.48 -9.23 17.34
N GLN A 375 -15.15 -9.70 18.55
CA GLN A 375 -15.39 -8.93 19.76
C GLN A 375 -14.35 -7.84 19.93
N SER A 376 -14.73 -6.78 20.65
CA SER A 376 -13.79 -5.76 21.10
C SER A 376 -12.58 -6.41 21.78
N ILE A 377 -11.40 -5.93 21.41
CA ILE A 377 -10.09 -6.44 21.82
C ILE A 377 -9.88 -6.49 23.34
N ASP A 378 -10.60 -5.72 24.15
CA ASP A 378 -10.58 -5.85 25.61
C ASP A 378 -11.02 -7.25 26.06
N LYS A 379 -11.93 -7.89 25.32
CA LYS A 379 -12.47 -9.24 25.57
C LYS A 379 -11.59 -10.36 25.04
N TRP A 380 -10.57 -10.07 24.23
CA TRP A 380 -9.64 -11.09 23.76
C TRP A 380 -8.91 -11.74 24.93
N SER A 381 -8.74 -13.06 24.87
CA SER A 381 -8.02 -13.79 25.91
C SER A 381 -6.57 -13.33 26.03
N LYS A 382 -5.95 -13.53 27.20
CA LYS A 382 -4.52 -13.22 27.41
C LYS A 382 -3.62 -13.94 26.39
N GLN A 383 -3.98 -15.16 26.02
CA GLN A 383 -3.23 -15.96 25.04
C GLN A 383 -3.36 -15.37 23.63
N MET A 384 -4.57 -15.01 23.20
CA MET A 384 -4.77 -14.31 21.91
C MET A 384 -3.94 -13.03 21.84
N LYS A 385 -4.04 -12.15 22.84
CA LYS A 385 -3.26 -10.90 22.88
C LYS A 385 -1.76 -11.16 22.79
N LYS A 386 -1.26 -12.18 23.50
CA LYS A 386 0.15 -12.60 23.42
C LYS A 386 0.53 -13.06 22.01
N ASP A 387 -0.31 -13.86 21.37
CA ASP A 387 -0.02 -14.42 20.05
C ASP A 387 -0.06 -13.36 18.95
N TYR A 388 -1.06 -12.47 18.93
CA TYR A 388 -1.08 -11.31 18.04
C TYR A 388 0.13 -10.40 18.28
N ARG A 389 0.52 -10.18 19.54
CA ARG A 389 1.73 -9.40 19.85
C ARG A 389 2.99 -10.07 19.30
N ARG A 390 3.15 -11.39 19.45
CA ARG A 390 4.28 -12.14 18.87
C ARG A 390 4.33 -12.01 17.35
N PHE A 391 3.18 -12.18 16.70
CA PHE A 391 3.04 -12.09 15.25
C PHE A 391 3.41 -10.69 14.75
N MET A 392 2.86 -9.65 15.37
CA MET A 392 3.21 -8.26 15.03
C MET A 392 4.69 -7.95 15.22
N GLU A 393 5.29 -8.30 16.36
CA GLU A 393 6.72 -8.04 16.57
C GLU A 393 7.61 -8.72 15.54
N MET A 394 7.27 -9.95 15.13
CA MET A 394 8.04 -10.68 14.12
C MET A 394 7.94 -10.00 12.75
N GLN A 395 6.75 -9.57 12.34
CA GLN A 395 6.55 -8.83 11.10
C GLN A 395 7.34 -7.52 11.08
N LEU A 396 7.18 -6.68 12.11
CA LEU A 396 7.87 -5.38 12.19
C LEU A 396 9.40 -5.52 12.21
N TYR A 397 9.92 -6.50 12.95
CA TYR A 397 11.35 -6.79 13.00
C TYR A 397 11.85 -7.27 11.62
N GLN A 398 11.23 -8.32 11.07
CA GLN A 398 11.76 -9.01 9.89
C GLN A 398 11.63 -8.17 8.64
N TYR A 399 10.49 -7.49 8.43
CA TYR A 399 10.34 -6.58 7.30
C TYR A 399 11.31 -5.40 7.43
N GLY A 400 11.41 -4.80 8.62
CA GLY A 400 12.35 -3.70 8.86
C GLY A 400 13.83 -4.09 8.62
N ALA A 401 14.21 -5.33 8.93
CA ALA A 401 15.58 -5.81 8.81
C ALA A 401 15.94 -6.32 7.40
N ASN A 402 14.97 -6.86 6.65
CA ASN A 402 15.24 -7.53 5.36
C ASN A 402 14.65 -6.81 4.15
N SER A 403 13.94 -5.69 4.32
CA SER A 403 13.50 -4.82 3.23
C SER A 403 13.86 -3.36 3.54
N ARG A 404 13.33 -2.40 2.78
CA ARG A 404 13.41 -0.97 3.12
C ARG A 404 12.41 -0.59 4.22
N GLY A 405 11.51 -1.47 4.61
CA GLY A 405 10.53 -1.22 5.65
C GLY A 405 9.16 -1.77 5.29
N TRP A 406 8.15 -1.23 5.94
CA TRP A 406 6.80 -1.77 5.92
C TRP A 406 5.74 -0.68 6.02
N ILE A 407 4.54 -0.98 5.53
CA ILE A 407 3.36 -0.14 5.64
C ILE A 407 2.20 -1.04 6.09
N PHE A 408 1.64 -0.75 7.26
CA PHE A 408 0.55 -1.55 7.82
C PHE A 408 -0.79 -1.20 7.17
N TRP A 409 -1.57 -2.20 6.83
CA TRP A 409 -2.94 -2.06 6.34
C TRP A 409 -3.94 -2.34 7.47
N CYS A 410 -4.65 -1.35 8.03
CA CYS A 410 -4.67 0.10 7.76
C CYS A 410 -4.73 0.90 9.09
N TRP A 411 -4.83 2.24 9.04
CA TRP A 411 -4.80 3.06 10.27
C TRP A 411 -5.97 2.81 11.20
N LYS A 412 -7.19 2.74 10.66
CA LYS A 412 -8.40 2.50 11.44
C LYS A 412 -9.52 1.88 10.61
N THR A 413 -10.39 1.15 11.29
CA THR A 413 -11.58 0.49 10.75
C THR A 413 -12.78 0.74 11.65
N GLU A 414 -13.99 0.53 11.13
CA GLU A 414 -15.19 0.47 11.97
C GLU A 414 -15.49 -0.97 12.42
N GLY A 415 -16.10 -1.11 13.60
CA GLY A 415 -16.69 -2.37 14.02
C GLY A 415 -15.69 -3.49 14.32
N GLY A 416 -15.92 -4.67 13.75
CA GLY A 416 -15.29 -5.94 14.15
C GLY A 416 -13.94 -6.25 13.52
N ALA A 417 -13.35 -5.32 12.75
CA ALA A 417 -12.13 -5.55 11.97
C ALA A 417 -10.82 -5.19 12.73
N THR A 418 -10.76 -5.41 14.05
CA THR A 418 -9.62 -4.95 14.88
C THR A 418 -8.26 -5.51 14.45
N GLU A 419 -8.21 -6.69 13.82
CA GLU A 419 -6.98 -7.25 13.22
C GLU A 419 -6.33 -6.34 12.15
N TRP A 420 -7.12 -5.42 11.58
CA TRP A 420 -6.78 -4.53 10.48
C TRP A 420 -6.70 -3.05 10.92
N ASP A 421 -6.80 -2.78 12.23
CA ASP A 421 -6.88 -1.44 12.80
C ASP A 421 -5.62 -1.11 13.62
N PHE A 422 -4.65 -0.44 12.99
CA PHE A 422 -3.37 -0.12 13.63
C PHE A 422 -3.57 0.69 14.92
N ARG A 423 -4.47 1.67 14.90
CA ARG A 423 -4.76 2.56 16.04
C ARG A 423 -5.29 1.78 17.25
N ALA A 424 -6.23 0.86 17.03
CA ALA A 424 -6.77 -0.01 18.06
C ALA A 424 -5.71 -1.00 18.60
N LEU A 425 -4.88 -1.56 17.71
CA LEU A 425 -3.80 -2.47 18.09
C LEU A 425 -2.71 -1.78 18.92
N VAL A 426 -2.37 -0.52 18.61
CA VAL A 426 -1.49 0.32 19.43
C VAL A 426 -2.10 0.56 20.81
N LYS A 427 -3.34 1.03 20.88
CA LYS A 427 -4.05 1.32 22.14
C LYS A 427 -4.10 0.12 23.08
N ASN A 428 -4.12 -1.09 22.52
CA ASN A 428 -4.22 -2.33 23.28
C ASN A 428 -2.88 -3.07 23.47
N GLY A 429 -1.77 -2.44 23.09
CA GLY A 429 -0.42 -2.99 23.29
C GLY A 429 -0.14 -4.24 22.45
N ILE A 430 -0.84 -4.44 21.34
CA ILE A 430 -0.53 -5.47 20.34
C ILE A 430 0.57 -4.97 19.39
N VAL A 431 0.48 -3.73 18.93
CA VAL A 431 1.61 -3.07 18.26
C VAL A 431 2.59 -2.56 19.34
N PRO A 432 3.91 -2.79 19.20
CA PRO A 432 4.93 -2.23 20.10
C PRO A 432 4.92 -0.71 20.12
N GLN A 433 5.08 -0.14 21.32
CA GLN A 433 5.31 1.28 21.53
C GLN A 433 6.46 1.46 22.54
N PRO A 434 7.56 2.18 22.16
CA PRO A 434 7.91 2.55 20.78
C PRO A 434 7.96 1.33 19.84
N LEU A 435 7.95 1.54 18.52
CA LEU A 435 7.77 0.49 17.50
C LEU A 435 8.82 -0.64 17.55
N ASP A 436 9.95 -0.43 18.22
CA ASP A 436 11.04 -1.39 18.42
C ASP A 436 11.05 -2.04 19.83
N ASN A 437 10.05 -1.74 20.67
CA ASN A 437 9.89 -2.32 22.01
C ASN A 437 9.35 -3.76 21.95
N TYR A 438 10.18 -4.67 21.46
CA TYR A 438 9.84 -6.09 21.29
C TYR A 438 9.97 -6.86 22.62
N LYS A 439 8.89 -7.51 23.04
CA LYS A 439 8.78 -8.32 24.26
C LYS A 439 9.15 -9.77 24.01
N TYR A 440 8.80 -10.30 22.84
CA TYR A 440 8.90 -11.71 22.50
C TYR A 440 9.92 -11.95 21.38
N VAL A 441 10.15 -11.00 20.49
CA VAL A 441 11.17 -11.14 19.43
C VAL A 441 12.49 -10.51 19.85
N LYS A 442 13.59 -11.27 19.78
CA LYS A 442 14.96 -10.77 19.96
C LYS A 442 15.83 -11.23 18.81
N ASN A 443 16.52 -10.30 18.15
CA ASN A 443 17.37 -10.59 16.99
C ASN A 443 16.65 -11.41 15.89
N GLY A 444 15.36 -11.14 15.66
CA GLY A 444 14.53 -11.85 14.67
C GLY A 444 14.06 -13.24 15.09
N VAL A 445 14.22 -13.62 16.36
CA VAL A 445 13.84 -14.94 16.88
C VAL A 445 12.82 -14.81 18.01
N ASP A 446 11.79 -15.65 17.99
CA ASP A 446 10.81 -15.73 19.07
C ASP A 446 11.42 -16.35 20.34
N THR A 447 11.31 -15.63 21.44
CA THR A 447 11.84 -16.01 22.76
C THR A 447 10.76 -16.59 23.67
N SER A 448 9.51 -16.67 23.21
CA SER A 448 8.40 -17.17 24.01
C SER A 448 8.54 -18.66 24.40
N MET A 449 9.31 -19.44 23.65
CA MET A 449 9.60 -20.85 23.93
C MET A 449 10.86 -21.09 24.78
N SER A 450 11.81 -20.14 24.82
CA SER A 450 13.09 -20.33 25.52
C SER A 450 12.98 -20.23 27.05
N SER A 451 11.87 -19.68 27.56
CA SER A 451 11.61 -19.57 29.00
C SER A 451 11.12 -20.88 29.67
N LYS A 452 10.83 -21.95 28.91
CA LYS A 452 10.47 -23.27 29.48
C LYS A 452 11.63 -24.24 29.66
N VAL A 453 12.82 -23.97 29.12
CA VAL A 453 13.93 -24.95 29.10
C VAL A 453 14.98 -24.73 30.20
N ILE A 454 14.89 -23.67 31.01
CA ILE A 454 15.93 -23.34 32.02
C ILE A 454 15.67 -23.98 33.41
N LEU A 455 14.56 -24.70 33.63
CA LEU A 455 14.20 -25.25 34.96
C LEU A 455 14.20 -26.78 35.12
N SER A 456 14.75 -27.55 34.17
CA SER A 456 14.78 -29.03 34.29
C SER A 456 16.17 -29.69 34.27
N LYS A 457 17.27 -28.92 34.37
CA LYS A 457 18.64 -29.47 34.43
C LYS A 457 19.34 -29.33 35.79
N ILE A 458 18.57 -29.37 36.88
CA ILE A 458 19.13 -29.61 38.23
C ILE A 458 18.30 -30.72 38.85
N PHE A 459 18.63 -31.98 38.56
CA PHE A 459 18.51 -33.13 39.47
C PHE A 459 19.08 -34.37 38.77
N LEU A 460 19.79 -35.19 39.54
CA LEU A 460 20.48 -36.45 39.20
C LEU A 460 21.93 -36.36 38.69
N LEU A 461 22.82 -36.04 39.62
CA LEU A 461 24.10 -36.72 39.73
C LEU A 461 24.11 -37.47 41.08
N LEU A 462 23.74 -38.76 41.04
CA LEU A 462 24.02 -39.72 42.11
C LEU A 462 25.26 -40.52 41.69
N PRO A 463 26.33 -40.57 42.51
CA PRO A 463 27.54 -41.30 42.16
C PRO A 463 27.33 -42.80 42.43
N ILE A 464 27.55 -43.62 41.40
CA ILE A 464 27.65 -45.07 41.52
C ILE A 464 29.06 -45.39 42.04
N PHE A 465 29.12 -45.89 43.28
CA PHE A 465 30.30 -46.52 43.88
C PHE A 465 29.93 -47.97 44.22
N MET A 466 30.54 -48.94 43.52
CA MET A 466 30.75 -50.33 43.99
C MET A 466 31.70 -51.00 42.98
N VAL A 467 33.00 -51.06 43.25
CA VAL A 467 33.75 -52.05 44.04
C VAL A 467 33.81 -53.44 43.38
N ILE A 468 35.05 -53.81 43.10
CA ILE A 468 35.57 -55.06 42.53
C ILE A 468 35.40 -56.21 43.53
N LEU A 469 34.82 -57.33 43.09
CA LEU A 469 35.36 -58.70 43.17
C LEU A 469 34.45 -59.67 42.40
#